data_AF-A0A6A7B8K1-F1
#
_entry.id   AF-A0A6A7B8K1-F1
#
_cell.length_a   1.000
_cell.length_b   1.000
_cell.length_c   1.000
_cell.angle_alpha   90.00
_cell.angle_beta   90.00
_cell.angle_gamma   90.00
#
_symmetry.space_group_name_H-M   'P 1'
#
loop_
_entity.id
_entity.type
_entity.pdbx_description
1 polymer ?
#
loop_
_entity_poly.entity_id
_entity_poly.type
_entity_poly.pdbx_seq_one_letter_code
_entity_poly.pdbx_strand_id
1 'polypeptide(L)'
;MPVFSESRMLDLGTEVIAVRVGPEPNHTDFTIHETLIRKSSPFFEKSLGNKWRKAQERVVRLPTCSASAFSLYMQWLYTNRLHAIPKDASGSTSELANLVPACLLGEYLQDISFQDHVMDAIIEWKKKAKRPDCERITEIWVKIIYSQTNEISPLRLFFANLVAWHTTHEW
;
A
#
# COMPACT_ATOMS: atom_id res chain seq x y z
N MET A 1 9.36 29.82 16.47
CA MET A 1 9.55 28.70 15.52
C MET A 1 9.96 27.49 16.35
N PRO A 2 9.18 26.40 16.40
CA PRO A 2 9.64 25.20 17.09
C PRO A 2 10.84 24.63 16.33
N VAL A 3 11.90 24.25 17.05
CA VAL A 3 13.19 23.77 16.51
C VAL A 3 13.14 22.29 16.10
N PHE A 4 12.03 21.59 16.41
CA PHE A 4 11.85 20.18 16.13
C PHE A 4 10.62 19.96 15.27
N SER A 5 10.83 19.41 14.08
CA SER A 5 9.83 18.68 13.32
C SER A 5 9.50 17.40 14.10
N GLU A 6 8.24 16.96 14.15
CA GLU A 6 7.83 15.62 14.62
C GLU A 6 8.34 14.51 13.69
N SER A 7 9.64 14.52 13.39
CA SER A 7 10.31 13.50 12.60
C SER A 7 10.52 12.30 13.51
N ARG A 8 9.67 11.28 13.37
CA ARG A 8 9.85 9.99 14.02
C ARG A 8 11.24 9.47 13.73
N MET A 9 12.06 9.26 14.77
CA MET A 9 13.37 8.64 14.61
C MET A 9 13.17 7.20 14.11
N LEU A 10 13.70 6.89 12.94
CA LEU A 10 13.63 5.54 12.38
C LEU A 10 14.70 4.67 13.04
N ASP A 11 14.27 3.52 13.58
CA ASP A 11 15.18 2.46 13.95
C ASP A 11 15.37 1.55 12.74
N LEU A 12 16.50 1.72 12.06
CA LEU A 12 16.83 0.99 10.84
C LEU A 12 17.56 -0.33 11.12
N GLY A 13 18.13 -0.50 12.33
CA GLY A 13 19.11 -1.55 12.57
C GLY A 13 20.33 -1.47 11.63
N THR A 14 21.02 -2.59 11.45
CA THR A 14 22.23 -2.70 10.61
C THR A 14 22.07 -3.65 9.42
N GLU A 15 20.99 -4.43 9.40
CA GLU A 15 20.79 -5.48 8.40
C GLU A 15 19.80 -5.04 7.32
N VAL A 16 20.08 -5.46 6.09
CA VAL A 16 19.22 -5.25 4.93
C VAL A 16 18.87 -6.58 4.28
N ILE A 17 17.67 -6.65 3.70
CA ILE A 17 17.17 -7.78 2.93
C ILE A 17 16.83 -7.33 1.51
N ALA A 18 16.80 -8.30 0.58
CA ALA A 18 16.21 -8.11 -0.73
C ALA A 18 14.75 -8.58 -0.74
N VAL A 19 13.86 -7.79 -1.30
CA VAL A 19 12.48 -8.16 -1.58
C VAL A 19 12.29 -8.17 -3.09
N ARG A 20 12.06 -9.34 -3.65
CA ARG A 20 11.78 -9.55 -5.07
C ARG A 20 10.28 -9.49 -5.31
N VAL A 21 9.82 -8.56 -6.14
CA VAL A 21 8.39 -8.30 -6.36
C VAL A 21 8.03 -8.45 -7.83
N GLY A 22 6.95 -9.17 -8.10
CA GLY A 22 6.48 -9.47 -9.45
C GLY A 22 6.83 -10.88 -9.93
N PRO A 23 6.18 -11.35 -11.00
CA PRO A 23 6.33 -12.71 -11.49
C PRO A 23 7.68 -12.91 -12.20
N GLU A 24 8.28 -14.08 -12.04
CA GLU A 24 9.48 -14.44 -12.81
C GLU A 24 9.14 -14.56 -14.31
N PRO A 25 10.04 -14.15 -15.24
CA PRO A 25 11.35 -13.53 -14.99
C PRO A 25 11.31 -12.00 -14.81
N ASN A 26 10.12 -11.38 -14.88
CA ASN A 26 9.90 -9.94 -14.90
C ASN A 26 9.62 -9.40 -13.49
N HIS A 27 10.59 -9.53 -12.58
CA HIS A 27 10.51 -9.00 -11.22
C HIS A 27 11.37 -7.75 -11.02
N THR A 28 11.11 -7.04 -9.93
CA THR A 28 11.93 -5.93 -9.44
C THR A 28 12.45 -6.27 -8.04
N ASP A 29 13.75 -6.11 -7.82
CA ASP A 29 14.37 -6.34 -6.52
C ASP A 29 14.50 -5.01 -5.75
N PHE A 30 14.03 -5.00 -4.51
CA PHE A 30 14.10 -3.88 -3.58
C PHE A 30 15.02 -4.21 -2.43
N THR A 31 15.89 -3.28 -2.01
CA THR A 31 16.71 -3.43 -0.80
C THR A 31 16.14 -2.59 0.32
N ILE A 32 15.90 -3.21 1.48
CA ILE A 32 15.25 -2.56 2.62
C ILE A 32 15.84 -2.99 3.95
N HIS A 33 15.85 -2.08 4.92
CA HIS A 33 16.26 -2.36 6.29
C HIS A 33 15.32 -3.38 6.95
N GLU A 34 15.90 -4.45 7.47
CA GLU A 34 15.16 -5.57 8.05
C GLU A 34 14.31 -5.13 9.24
N THR A 35 14.93 -4.41 10.19
CA THR A 35 14.26 -3.93 11.41
C THR A 35 13.05 -3.07 11.05
N LEU A 36 13.18 -2.21 10.05
CA LEU A 36 12.12 -1.31 9.61
C LEU A 36 10.90 -2.08 9.08
N ILE A 37 11.12 -3.01 8.14
CA ILE A 37 10.01 -3.71 7.48
C ILE A 37 9.35 -4.75 8.39
N ARG A 38 10.12 -5.38 9.28
CA ARG A 38 9.62 -6.32 10.28
C ARG A 38 8.73 -5.64 11.32
N LYS A 39 9.16 -4.47 11.79
CA LYS A 39 8.39 -3.67 12.76
C LYS A 39 7.03 -3.23 12.20
N SER A 40 6.97 -2.98 10.89
CA SER A 40 5.76 -2.50 10.23
C SER A 40 4.82 -3.64 9.83
N SER A 41 5.37 -4.72 9.26
CA SER A 41 4.59 -5.80 8.66
C SER A 41 4.68 -7.11 9.45
N PRO A 42 3.56 -7.58 10.04
CA PRO A 42 3.46 -8.91 10.64
C PRO A 42 3.81 -10.05 9.68
N PHE A 43 3.55 -9.88 8.37
CA PHE A 43 3.97 -10.84 7.35
C PHE A 43 5.50 -10.97 7.31
N PHE A 44 6.23 -9.86 7.29
CA PHE A 44 7.69 -9.88 7.27
C PHE A 44 8.27 -10.35 8.60
N GLU A 45 7.70 -9.97 9.73
CA GLU A 45 8.10 -10.46 11.05
C GLU A 45 8.02 -12.00 11.13
N LYS A 46 6.89 -12.57 10.70
CA LYS A 46 6.70 -14.03 10.67
C LYS A 46 7.58 -14.70 9.62
N SER A 47 7.69 -14.11 8.42
CA SER A 47 8.43 -14.70 7.31
C SER A 47 9.93 -14.77 7.60
N LEU A 48 10.49 -13.72 8.17
CA LEU A 48 11.92 -13.64 8.50
C LEU A 48 12.24 -14.39 9.79
N GLY A 49 11.37 -14.32 10.81
CA GLY A 49 11.54 -15.12 12.03
C GLY A 49 11.57 -16.64 11.78
N ASN A 50 10.76 -17.14 10.85
CA ASN A 50 10.69 -18.57 10.52
C ASN A 50 11.75 -19.02 9.48
N LYS A 51 12.13 -18.15 8.53
CA LYS A 51 13.08 -18.49 7.44
C LYS A 51 14.55 -18.26 7.81
N TRP A 52 14.85 -17.46 8.84
CA TRP A 52 16.24 -17.19 9.27
C TRP A 52 17.02 -18.48 9.58
N ARG A 53 16.31 -19.54 10.00
CA ARG A 53 16.93 -20.83 10.33
C ARG A 53 17.25 -21.73 9.12
N LYS A 54 16.86 -21.36 7.89
CA LYS A 54 16.97 -22.25 6.72
C LYS A 54 17.53 -21.65 5.42
N ALA A 55 17.59 -20.32 5.26
CA ALA A 55 17.94 -19.72 3.97
C ALA A 55 19.33 -19.05 3.98
N GLN A 56 20.23 -19.55 3.13
CA GLN A 56 21.48 -18.89 2.75
C GLN A 56 21.24 -17.62 1.90
N GLU A 57 20.00 -17.38 1.46
CA GLU A 57 19.59 -16.23 0.65
C GLU A 57 18.67 -15.30 1.46
N ARG A 58 19.13 -14.06 1.69
CA ARG A 58 18.37 -12.97 2.34
C ARG A 58 17.34 -12.34 1.39
N VAL A 59 16.54 -13.19 0.73
CA VAL A 59 15.58 -12.78 -0.32
C VAL A 59 14.17 -13.22 0.03
N VAL A 60 13.25 -12.27 0.14
CA VAL A 60 11.80 -12.53 0.24
C VAL A 60 11.18 -12.33 -1.15
N ARG A 61 10.44 -13.32 -1.65
CA ARG A 61 9.80 -13.25 -2.98
C ARG A 61 8.30 -13.02 -2.84
N LEU A 62 7.78 -12.05 -3.59
CA LEU A 62 6.38 -11.61 -3.66
C LEU A 62 5.89 -11.65 -5.13
N PRO A 63 5.68 -12.85 -5.69
CA PRO A 63 5.49 -13.02 -7.13
C PRO A 63 4.17 -12.45 -7.67
N THR A 64 3.16 -12.32 -6.82
CA THR A 64 1.82 -11.85 -7.19
C THR A 64 1.61 -10.35 -6.91
N CYS A 65 2.57 -9.68 -6.27
CA CYS A 65 2.45 -8.28 -5.88
C CYS A 65 2.97 -7.35 -6.99
N SER A 66 2.42 -6.14 -7.05
CA SER A 66 2.90 -5.10 -7.97
C SER A 66 4.16 -4.42 -7.43
N ALA A 67 5.20 -4.31 -8.26
CA ALA A 67 6.41 -3.56 -7.94
C ALA A 67 6.14 -2.06 -7.72
N SER A 68 5.16 -1.48 -8.42
CA SER A 68 4.79 -0.07 -8.23
C SER A 68 4.12 0.16 -6.87
N ALA A 69 3.26 -0.77 -6.44
CA ALA A 69 2.66 -0.74 -5.11
C ALA A 69 3.71 -0.90 -4.02
N PHE A 70 4.69 -1.79 -4.22
CA PHE A 70 5.78 -1.99 -3.28
C PHE A 70 6.72 -0.78 -3.20
N SER A 71 6.93 -0.08 -4.31
CA SER A 71 7.67 1.19 -4.32
C SER A 71 7.00 2.25 -3.45
N LEU A 72 5.66 2.36 -3.54
CA LEU A 72 4.88 3.26 -2.68
C LEU A 72 4.94 2.84 -1.20
N TYR A 73 4.84 1.54 -0.91
CA TYR A 73 4.99 1.01 0.44
C TYR A 73 6.37 1.32 1.04
N MET A 74 7.45 1.13 0.25
CA MET A 74 8.80 1.47 0.67
C MET A 74 8.92 2.96 1.00
N GLN A 75 8.40 3.83 0.13
CA GLN A 75 8.39 5.26 0.41
C GLN A 75 7.65 5.60 1.71
N TRP A 76 6.49 5.00 1.94
CA TRP A 76 5.73 5.17 3.17
C TRP A 76 6.50 4.68 4.40
N LEU A 77 7.17 3.53 4.34
CA LEU A 77 7.97 3.01 5.47
C LEU A 77 9.06 3.98 5.93
N TYR A 78 9.72 4.64 4.98
CA TYR A 78 10.82 5.58 5.30
C TYR A 78 10.34 7.00 5.62
N THR A 79 9.17 7.41 5.16
CA THR A 79 8.73 8.82 5.27
C THR A 79 7.48 9.02 6.10
N ASN A 80 6.75 7.94 6.38
CA ASN A 80 5.38 7.93 6.89
C ASN A 80 4.42 8.79 6.04
N ARG A 81 4.69 8.91 4.74
CA ARG A 81 3.92 9.73 3.79
C ARG A 81 3.65 8.93 2.52
N LEU A 82 2.42 8.99 2.04
CA LEU A 82 2.03 8.48 0.73
C LEU A 82 2.18 9.61 -0.28
N HIS A 83 3.16 9.48 -1.18
CA HIS A 83 3.31 10.44 -2.28
C HIS A 83 2.50 10.03 -3.52
N ALA A 84 1.34 9.42 -3.30
CA ALA A 84 0.46 8.90 -4.34
C ALA A 84 -0.69 9.85 -4.71
N ILE A 85 -0.85 10.99 -4.00
CA ILE A 85 -1.87 11.98 -4.32
C ILE A 85 -1.19 13.23 -4.91
N PRO A 86 -1.56 13.64 -6.13
CA PRO A 86 -1.11 14.90 -6.71
C PRO A 86 -1.64 16.07 -5.86
N LYS A 87 -0.82 17.11 -5.71
CA LYS A 87 -1.20 18.33 -4.99
C LYS A 87 -2.42 19.03 -5.60
N ASP A 88 -2.72 18.72 -6.86
CA ASP A 88 -3.72 19.38 -7.67
C ASP A 88 -4.75 18.34 -8.15
N ALA A 89 -6.04 18.69 -8.17
CA ALA A 89 -7.13 17.79 -8.57
C ALA A 89 -7.09 17.33 -10.04
N SER A 90 -6.05 17.69 -10.80
CA SER A 90 -5.75 17.24 -12.16
C SER A 90 -5.02 15.89 -12.19
N GLY A 91 -5.17 15.09 -11.13
CA GLY A 91 -4.34 13.92 -10.90
C GLY A 91 -4.28 12.99 -12.10
N SER A 92 -3.05 12.68 -12.51
CA SER A 92 -2.78 11.72 -13.56
C SER A 92 -3.42 10.39 -13.19
N THR A 93 -4.12 9.74 -14.12
CA THR A 93 -4.68 8.39 -13.96
C THR A 93 -3.64 7.37 -13.50
N SER A 94 -2.35 7.65 -13.74
CA SER A 94 -1.21 6.84 -13.33
C SER A 94 -0.95 6.83 -11.81
N GLU A 95 -1.31 7.88 -11.08
CA GLU A 95 -1.04 7.95 -9.62
C GLU A 95 -2.13 7.20 -8.84
N LEU A 96 -3.37 7.34 -9.28
CA LEU A 96 -4.52 6.58 -8.79
C LEU A 96 -4.43 5.09 -9.11
N ALA A 97 -3.76 4.72 -10.20
CA ALA A 97 -3.55 3.33 -10.59
C ALA A 97 -2.85 2.51 -9.50
N ASN A 98 -2.09 3.15 -8.60
CA ASN A 98 -1.36 2.45 -7.54
C ASN A 98 -2.12 2.34 -6.22
N LEU A 99 -3.23 3.06 -6.01
CA LEU A 99 -3.94 3.04 -4.72
C LEU A 99 -4.59 1.69 -4.44
N VAL A 100 -5.30 1.09 -5.40
CA VAL A 100 -5.89 -0.25 -5.23
C VAL A 100 -4.82 -1.34 -5.07
N PRO A 101 -3.78 -1.41 -5.92
CA PRO A 101 -2.64 -2.30 -5.68
C PRO A 101 -1.98 -2.10 -4.31
N ALA A 102 -1.90 -0.88 -3.81
CA ALA A 102 -1.36 -0.59 -2.47
C ALA A 102 -2.30 -1.08 -1.36
N CYS A 103 -3.62 -0.94 -1.49
CA CYS A 103 -4.58 -1.54 -0.56
C CYS A 103 -4.42 -3.06 -0.49
N LEU A 104 -4.35 -3.73 -1.64
CA LEU A 104 -4.14 -5.18 -1.73
C LEU A 104 -2.80 -5.59 -1.12
N LEU A 105 -1.75 -4.80 -1.36
CA LEU A 105 -0.43 -5.02 -0.76
C LEU A 105 -0.47 -4.87 0.76
N GLY A 106 -1.13 -3.84 1.29
CA GLY A 106 -1.28 -3.64 2.74
C GLY A 106 -1.99 -4.81 3.42
N GLU A 107 -3.10 -5.29 2.84
CA GLU A 107 -3.81 -6.48 3.33
C GLU A 107 -2.91 -7.73 3.28
N TYR A 108 -2.22 -7.94 2.16
CA TYR A 108 -1.30 -9.08 1.99
C TYR A 108 -0.16 -9.07 3.01
N LEU A 109 0.45 -7.90 3.22
CA LEU A 109 1.54 -7.69 4.18
C LEU A 109 1.06 -7.61 5.62
N GLN A 110 -0.26 -7.60 5.86
CA GLN A 110 -0.87 -7.41 7.17
C GLN A 110 -0.43 -6.09 7.85
N ASP A 111 -0.03 -5.09 7.07
CA ASP A 111 0.37 -3.79 7.59
C ASP A 111 -0.86 -2.86 7.62
N ILE A 112 -1.56 -2.92 8.76
CA ILE A 112 -2.80 -2.18 8.99
C ILE A 112 -2.55 -0.67 8.91
N SER A 113 -1.43 -0.18 9.46
CA SER A 113 -1.11 1.25 9.44
C SER A 113 -0.91 1.75 8.00
N PHE A 114 -0.19 1.00 7.17
CA PHE A 114 -0.06 1.33 5.75
C PHE A 114 -1.41 1.30 5.05
N GLN A 115 -2.18 0.23 5.25
CA GLN A 115 -3.48 0.04 4.61
C GLN A 115 -4.45 1.18 4.95
N ASP A 116 -4.52 1.59 6.22
CA ASP A 116 -5.33 2.71 6.70
C ASP A 116 -4.91 4.03 6.02
N HIS A 117 -3.61 4.33 5.94
CA HIS A 117 -3.14 5.54 5.25
C HIS A 117 -3.54 5.54 3.77
N VAL A 118 -3.51 4.38 3.09
CA VAL A 118 -3.92 4.28 1.68
C VAL A 118 -5.43 4.48 1.54
N MET A 119 -6.23 3.96 2.48
CA MET A 119 -7.67 4.19 2.51
C MET A 119 -8.02 5.66 2.76
N ASP A 120 -7.33 6.32 3.67
CA ASP A 120 -7.48 7.75 3.93
C ASP A 120 -7.16 8.55 2.66
N ALA A 121 -6.09 8.18 1.96
CA ALA A 121 -5.72 8.79 0.69
C ALA A 121 -6.83 8.64 -0.38
N ILE A 122 -7.48 7.48 -0.45
CA ILE A 122 -8.64 7.24 -1.34
C ILE A 122 -9.82 8.15 -0.97
N ILE A 123 -10.14 8.26 0.33
CA ILE A 123 -11.22 9.12 0.82
C ILE A 123 -10.94 10.59 0.49
N GLU A 124 -9.70 11.05 0.73
CA GLU A 124 -9.30 12.42 0.43
C GLU A 124 -9.37 12.73 -1.07
N TRP A 125 -8.91 11.82 -1.92
CA TRP A 125 -9.04 11.97 -3.36
C TRP A 125 -10.52 12.07 -3.76
N LYS A 126 -11.37 11.21 -3.21
CA LYS A 126 -12.81 11.21 -3.52
C LYS A 126 -13.49 12.53 -3.15
N LYS A 127 -13.06 13.20 -2.07
CA LYS A 127 -13.56 14.54 -1.69
C LYS A 127 -13.17 15.63 -2.69
N LYS A 128 -12.06 15.45 -3.43
CA LYS A 128 -11.50 16.46 -4.35
C LYS A 128 -11.83 16.20 -5.82
N ALA A 129 -12.16 14.96 -6.18
CA ALA A 129 -12.39 14.55 -7.56
C ALA A 129 -13.70 15.13 -8.13
N LYS A 130 -13.71 15.41 -9.44
CA LYS A 130 -14.95 15.74 -10.16
C LYS A 130 -15.85 14.50 -10.24
N ARG A 131 -17.17 14.69 -10.15
CA ARG A 131 -18.17 13.61 -10.11
C ARG A 131 -18.01 12.52 -11.21
N PRO A 132 -17.94 12.84 -12.51
CA PRO A 132 -17.87 11.81 -13.56
C PRO A 132 -16.58 10.98 -13.53
N ASP A 133 -15.45 11.57 -13.13
CA ASP A 133 -14.18 10.85 -12.99
C ASP A 133 -14.23 9.92 -11.77
N CYS A 134 -14.86 10.37 -10.68
CA CYS A 134 -15.02 9.60 -9.44
C CYS A 134 -15.82 8.31 -9.64
N GLU A 135 -16.97 8.37 -10.33
CA GLU A 135 -17.84 7.20 -10.53
C GLU A 135 -17.15 6.09 -11.32
N ARG A 136 -16.59 6.45 -12.48
CA ARG A 136 -15.93 5.49 -13.38
C ARG A 136 -14.74 4.82 -12.70
N ILE A 137 -13.92 5.57 -11.96
CA ILE A 137 -12.75 5.03 -11.26
C ILE A 137 -13.19 4.13 -10.09
N THR A 138 -14.21 4.53 -9.34
CA THR A 138 -14.73 3.73 -8.21
C THR A 138 -15.25 2.37 -8.70
N GLU A 139 -15.97 2.32 -9.83
CA GLU A 139 -16.46 1.06 -10.39
C GLU A 139 -15.32 0.11 -10.78
N ILE A 140 -14.27 0.63 -11.42
CA ILE A 140 -13.07 -0.14 -11.77
C ILE A 140 -12.41 -0.71 -10.51
N TRP A 141 -12.26 0.11 -9.47
CA TRP A 141 -11.66 -0.31 -8.21
C TRP A 141 -12.44 -1.41 -7.51
N VAL A 142 -13.78 -1.29 -7.44
CA VAL A 142 -14.65 -2.33 -6.86
C VAL A 142 -14.46 -3.66 -7.59
N LYS A 143 -14.46 -3.65 -8.94
CA LYS A 143 -14.25 -4.87 -9.73
C LYS A 143 -12.91 -5.53 -9.42
N ILE A 144 -11.83 -4.74 -9.36
CA ILE A 144 -10.49 -5.26 -9.04
C ILE A 144 -10.47 -5.87 -7.64
N ILE A 145 -10.94 -5.14 -6.62
CA ILE A 145 -10.93 -5.60 -5.22
C ILE A 145 -11.72 -6.90 -5.08
N TYR A 146 -12.92 -6.99 -5.63
CA TYR A 146 -13.73 -8.20 -5.54
C TYR A 146 -13.11 -9.39 -6.30
N SER A 147 -12.37 -9.16 -7.38
CA SER A 147 -11.67 -10.24 -8.09
C SER A 147 -10.39 -10.73 -7.40
N GLN A 148 -9.74 -9.89 -6.59
CA GLN A 148 -8.41 -10.16 -6.02
C GLN A 148 -8.44 -10.54 -4.53
N THR A 149 -9.58 -10.35 -3.86
CA THR A 149 -9.76 -10.63 -2.43
C THR A 149 -10.76 -11.77 -2.22
N ASN A 150 -10.82 -12.32 -1.01
CA ASN A 150 -11.90 -13.23 -0.60
C ASN A 150 -13.10 -12.47 0.00
N GLU A 151 -14.21 -13.17 0.25
CA GLU A 151 -15.46 -12.56 0.76
C GLU A 151 -15.33 -11.88 2.13
N ILE A 152 -14.35 -12.28 2.94
CA ILE A 152 -14.14 -11.80 4.31
C ILE A 152 -13.20 -10.57 4.32
N SER A 153 -12.62 -10.21 3.17
CA SER A 153 -11.69 -9.09 3.08
C SER A 153 -12.35 -7.77 3.52
N PRO A 154 -11.73 -7.03 4.48
CA PRO A 154 -12.22 -5.72 4.90
C PRO A 154 -12.21 -4.69 3.75
N LEU A 155 -11.36 -4.88 2.73
CA LEU A 155 -11.36 -4.03 1.54
C LEU A 155 -12.71 -4.07 0.81
N ARG A 156 -13.36 -5.23 0.70
CA ARG A 156 -14.67 -5.32 0.04
C ARG A 156 -15.71 -4.47 0.75
N LEU A 157 -15.75 -4.53 2.08
CA LEU A 157 -16.65 -3.72 2.90
C LEU A 157 -16.34 -2.22 2.74
N PHE A 158 -15.07 -1.83 2.79
CA PHE A 158 -14.66 -0.45 2.60
C PHE A 158 -15.13 0.11 1.25
N PHE A 159 -14.87 -0.60 0.15
CA PHE A 159 -15.25 -0.14 -1.19
C PHE A 159 -16.76 -0.18 -1.42
N ALA A 160 -17.50 -1.15 -0.85
CA ALA A 160 -18.96 -1.16 -0.89
C ALA A 160 -19.55 0.06 -0.16
N ASN A 161 -19.03 0.39 1.02
CA ASN A 161 -19.43 1.59 1.76
C ASN A 161 -19.06 2.87 1.00
N LEU A 162 -17.90 2.89 0.33
CA LEU A 162 -17.47 4.02 -0.49
C LEU A 162 -18.45 4.28 -1.66
N VAL A 163 -19.01 3.23 -2.27
CA VAL A 163 -20.05 3.33 -3.30
C VAL A 163 -21.39 3.76 -2.70
N ALA A 164 -21.84 3.12 -1.62
CA ALA A 164 -23.10 3.44 -0.97
C ALA A 164 -23.14 4.88 -0.44
N TRP A 165 -22.02 5.38 0.08
CA TRP A 165 -21.87 6.76 0.49
C TRP A 165 -22.07 7.73 -0.68
N HIS A 166 -21.53 7.39 -1.85
CA HIS A 166 -21.68 8.20 -3.06
C HIS A 166 -23.14 8.28 -3.56
N THR A 167 -23.90 7.21 -3.42
CA THR A 167 -25.30 7.18 -3.88
C THR A 167 -26.27 7.85 -2.91
N THR A 168 -25.89 8.01 -1.64
CA THR A 168 -26.78 8.50 -0.56
C THR A 168 -26.49 9.93 -0.11
N HIS A 169 -25.23 10.38 -0.21
CA HIS A 169 -24.82 11.70 0.22
C HIS A 169 -24.38 12.51 -1.01
N GLU A 170 -25.32 13.27 -1.56
CA GLU A 170 -25.01 14.37 -2.47
C GLU A 170 -24.22 15.43 -1.69
N TRP A 171 -23.00 15.74 -2.14
CA TRP A 171 -22.27 16.93 -1.69
C TRP A 171 -22.86 18.18 -2.32
#